data_AF-A0A285JCZ0-F1
#
_entry.id   AF-A0A285JCZ0-F1
#
_cell.length_a   1.000
_cell.length_b   1.000
_cell.length_c   1.000
_cell.angle_alpha   90.00
_cell.angle_beta   90.00
_cell.angle_gamma   90.00
#
_symmetry.space_group_name_H-M   'P 1'
#
loop_
_entity.id
_entity.type
_entity.pdbx_description
1 polymer ?
#
loop_
_entity_poly.entity_id
_entity_poly.type
_entity_poly.pdbx_seq_one_letter_code
_entity_poly.pdbx_strand_id
1 'polypeptide(L)'
;MTISAAGAGWHAHGRLADEADQEGFAFLCALDPIFTLRFEEGSGIAVTVRPTDDHRQFTLHEYTGPPQRAVEQHITFIPGARPHPGDVVRLE
;
A
#
# COMPACT_ATOMS: atom_id res chain seq x y z
N MET A 1 -10.99 11.05 5.73
CA MET A 1 -9.55 11.23 6.03
C MET A 1 -9.38 12.52 6.79
N THR A 2 -8.53 12.54 7.81
CA THR A 2 -8.21 13.75 8.59
C THR A 2 -6.71 13.97 8.54
N ILE A 3 -6.29 15.19 8.20
CA ILE A 3 -4.89 15.61 8.17
C ILE A 3 -4.68 16.63 9.29
N SER A 4 -3.65 16.42 10.09
CA SER A 4 -3.26 17.30 11.20
C SER A 4 -1.79 17.66 11.10
N ALA A 5 -1.45 18.93 11.34
CA ALA A 5 -0.06 19.34 11.50
C ALA A 5 0.53 18.73 12.79
N ALA A 6 1.73 18.18 12.71
CA ALA A 6 2.42 17.54 13.83
C ALA A 6 3.89 18.00 13.86
N GLY A 7 4.19 19.00 14.69
CA GLY A 7 5.53 19.56 14.80
C GLY A 7 6.05 20.12 13.48
N ALA A 8 7.12 19.52 12.94
CA ALA A 8 7.74 19.90 11.67
C ALA A 8 7.12 19.21 10.43
N GLY A 9 6.08 18.40 10.60
CA GLY A 9 5.45 17.65 9.51
C GLY A 9 3.93 17.57 9.65
N TRP A 10 3.35 16.54 9.04
CA TRP A 10 1.92 16.27 9.07
C TRP A 10 1.69 14.79 9.37
N HIS A 11 0.57 14.52 10.05
CA HIS A 11 0.03 13.18 10.21
C HIS A 11 -1.34 13.14 9.55
N ALA A 12 -1.62 12.07 8.82
CA ALA A 12 -2.97 11.83 8.34
C ALA A 12 -3.49 10.47 8.80
N HIS A 13 -4.78 10.46 9.11
CA HIS A 13 -5.54 9.27 9.46
C HIS A 13 -6.61 9.04 8.40
N GLY A 14 -6.60 7.85 7.83
CA GLY A 14 -7.58 7.41 6.85
C GLY A 14 -8.44 6.27 7.37
N ARG A 15 -9.58 6.09 6.71
CA ARG A 15 -10.42 4.90 6.84
C ARG A 15 -10.78 4.45 5.43
N LEU A 16 -10.76 3.14 5.19
CA LEU A 16 -11.25 2.59 3.93
C LEU A 16 -12.75 2.87 3.77
N ALA A 17 -13.17 3.15 2.53
CA ALA A 17 -14.56 3.47 2.24
C ALA A 17 -15.45 2.21 2.25
N ASP A 18 -14.89 1.07 1.84
CA ASP A 18 -15.56 -0.22 1.78
C ASP A 18 -14.75 -1.28 2.56
N GLU A 19 -15.47 -2.22 3.18
CA GLU A 19 -14.89 -3.39 3.84
C GLU A 19 -14.36 -4.40 2.81
N ALA A 20 -14.94 -4.44 1.60
CA ALA A 20 -14.46 -5.29 0.51
C ALA A 20 -13.03 -4.96 0.07
N ASP A 21 -12.61 -3.71 0.22
CA ASP A 21 -11.27 -3.25 -0.14
C ASP A 21 -10.22 -3.59 0.94
N GLN A 22 -10.63 -4.12 2.09
CA GLN A 22 -9.75 -4.36 3.25
C GLN A 22 -8.66 -5.40 2.94
N GLU A 23 -9.01 -6.50 2.28
CA GLU A 23 -8.06 -7.58 1.97
C GLU A 23 -7.04 -7.14 0.91
N GLY A 24 -7.52 -6.52 -0.17
CA GLY A 24 -6.65 -5.97 -1.21
C GLY A 24 -5.72 -4.87 -0.66
N PHE A 25 -6.23 -4.02 0.24
CA PHE A 25 -5.41 -3.00 0.90
C PHE A 25 -4.34 -3.61 1.82
N ALA A 26 -4.69 -4.63 2.61
CA ALA A 26 -3.75 -5.34 3.45
C ALA A 26 -2.65 -6.02 2.62
N PHE A 27 -3.03 -6.65 1.51
CA PHE A 27 -2.11 -7.25 0.55
C PHE A 27 -1.14 -6.20 -0.03
N LEU A 28 -1.65 -5.08 -0.55
CA LEU A 28 -0.79 -4.02 -1.11
C LEU A 28 0.18 -3.47 -0.07
N CYS A 29 -0.27 -3.26 1.19
CA CYS A 29 0.61 -2.82 2.27
C CYS A 29 1.70 -3.85 2.61
N ALA A 30 1.41 -5.15 2.48
CA ALA A 30 2.39 -6.22 2.65
C ALA A 30 3.40 -6.28 1.49
N LEU A 31 2.98 -5.92 0.27
CA LEU A 31 3.87 -5.84 -0.89
C LEU A 31 4.81 -4.63 -0.84
N ASP A 32 4.23 -3.44 -0.72
CA ASP A 32 4.94 -2.17 -0.57
C ASP A 32 4.05 -1.19 0.22
N PRO A 33 4.42 -0.80 1.44
CA PRO A 33 3.64 0.14 2.22
C PRO A 33 3.77 1.58 1.71
N ILE A 34 4.49 1.86 0.62
CA ILE A 34 4.61 3.21 0.09
C ILE A 34 3.67 3.47 -1.07
N PHE A 35 2.85 4.50 -0.89
CA PHE A 35 1.84 4.93 -1.82
C PHE A 35 2.11 6.38 -2.26
N THR A 36 1.49 6.79 -3.36
CA THR A 36 1.48 8.19 -3.80
C THR A 36 0.11 8.78 -3.52
N LEU A 37 0.03 9.78 -2.65
CA LEU A 37 -1.15 10.63 -2.56
C LEU A 37 -1.15 11.54 -3.78
N ARG A 38 -2.24 11.52 -4.56
CA ARG A 38 -2.41 12.39 -5.73
C ARG A 38 -3.41 13.47 -5.40
N PHE A 39 -3.04 14.71 -5.69
CA PHE A 39 -3.90 15.87 -5.53
C PHE A 39 -4.62 16.20 -6.84
N GLU A 40 -5.74 16.92 -6.77
CA GLU A 40 -6.56 17.26 -7.94
C GLU A 40 -5.80 18.08 -8.99
N GLU A 41 -4.84 18.89 -8.53
CA GLU A 41 -3.93 19.68 -9.38
C GLU A 41 -2.87 18.82 -10.11
N GLY A 42 -2.85 17.51 -9.88
CA GLY A 42 -1.96 16.54 -10.53
C GLY A 42 -0.60 16.35 -9.84
N SER A 43 -0.32 17.11 -8.78
CA SER A 43 0.85 16.88 -7.92
C SER A 43 0.66 15.60 -7.08
N GLY A 44 1.75 15.08 -6.53
CA GLY A 44 1.66 13.96 -5.61
C GLY A 44 2.84 13.85 -4.66
N ILE A 45 2.58 13.26 -3.50
CA ILE A 45 3.59 13.02 -2.47
C ILE A 45 3.65 11.53 -2.14
N ALA A 46 4.86 11.02 -1.98
CA ALA A 46 5.09 9.66 -1.53
C ALA A 46 4.86 9.58 -0.02
N VAL A 47 4.12 8.57 0.42
CA VAL A 47 3.74 8.38 1.82
C VAL A 47 3.94 6.93 2.22
N THR A 48 4.39 6.70 3.45
CA THR A 48 4.36 5.38 4.08
C THR A 48 3.01 5.20 4.75
N VAL A 49 2.30 4.16 4.34
CA VAL A 49 1.03 3.72 4.90
C VAL A 49 1.31 2.72 6.02
N ARG A 50 0.67 2.91 7.16
CA ARG A 50 0.67 1.92 8.24
C ARG A 50 -0.78 1.59 8.61
N PRO A 51 -1.29 0.41 8.24
CA PRO A 51 -2.61 -0.03 8.67
C PRO A 51 -2.62 -0.24 10.19
N THR A 52 -3.78 -0.03 10.82
CA THR A 52 -4.06 -0.43 12.21
C THR A 52 -4.47 -1.91 12.26
N ASP A 53 -4.61 -2.48 13.46
CA ASP A 53 -4.89 -3.92 13.66
C ASP A 53 -6.16 -4.43 12.94
N ASP A 54 -7.10 -3.53 12.60
CA ASP A 54 -8.31 -3.85 11.85
C ASP A 54 -8.18 -3.70 10.32
N HIS A 55 -7.04 -3.20 9.81
CA HIS A 55 -6.80 -2.80 8.41
C HIS A 55 -7.84 -1.84 7.80
N ARG A 56 -8.81 -1.39 8.59
CA ARG A 56 -9.85 -0.44 8.18
C ARG A 56 -9.39 0.99 8.36
N GLN A 57 -8.48 1.21 9.29
CA GLN A 57 -7.85 2.50 9.50
C GLN A 57 -6.37 2.41 9.18
N PHE A 58 -5.79 3.55 8.86
CA PHE A 58 -4.37 3.65 8.57
C PHE A 58 -3.84 5.03 8.90
N THR A 59 -2.57 5.09 9.25
CA THR A 59 -1.81 6.33 9.37
C THR A 59 -0.92 6.52 8.16
N LEU A 60 -0.78 7.77 7.72
CA LEU A 60 0.15 8.16 6.67
C LEU A 60 1.26 9.03 7.25
N HIS A 61 2.49 8.73 6.82
CA HIS A 61 3.67 9.54 7.08
C HIS A 61 4.34 9.89 5.77
N GLU A 62 4.96 11.06 5.69
CA GLU A 62 5.80 11.40 4.54
C GLU A 62 6.92 10.37 4.35
N TYR A 63 7.09 9.91 3.12
CA TYR A 63 8.19 9.03 2.78
C TYR A 63 9.41 9.84 2.37
N THR A 64 10.48 9.76 3.16
CA THR A 64 11.73 10.53 2.99
C THR A 64 12.89 9.72 2.42
N GLY A 65 12.64 8.47 2.01
CA GLY A 65 13.66 7.61 1.42
C GLY A 65 13.84 7.80 -0.09
N PRO A 66 14.68 6.99 -0.75
CA PRO A 66 14.97 7.12 -2.17
C PRO A 66 13.71 6.89 -3.05
N PRO A 67 13.57 7.62 -4.16
CA PRO A 67 12.43 7.52 -5.07
C PRO A 67 12.41 6.23 -5.89
N GLN A 68 13.58 5.60 -6.11
CA GLN A 68 13.70 4.27 -6.71
C GLN A 68 13.96 3.24 -5.62
N ARG A 69 13.10 2.22 -5.57
CA ARG A 69 13.27 1.07 -4.69
C ARG A 69 13.00 -0.21 -5.45
N ALA A 70 13.81 -1.23 -5.18
CA ALA A 70 13.53 -2.59 -5.59
C ALA A 70 12.48 -3.15 -4.65
N VAL A 71 11.36 -3.60 -5.20
CA VAL A 71 10.33 -4.34 -4.48
C VAL A 71 10.59 -5.82 -4.77
N GLU A 72 11.20 -6.54 -3.83
CA GLU A 72 11.39 -7.99 -3.93
C GLU A 72 10.11 -8.70 -3.50
N GLN A 73 9.61 -9.60 -4.36
CA GLN A 73 8.38 -10.35 -4.12
C GLN A 73 8.68 -11.84 -4.12
N HIS A 74 8.30 -12.52 -3.04
CA HIS A 74 8.45 -13.97 -2.88
C HIS A 74 7.12 -14.66 -3.15
N ILE A 75 6.95 -15.20 -4.36
CA ILE A 75 5.79 -16.02 -4.71
C ILE A 75 6.09 -17.46 -4.28
N THR A 76 5.37 -17.95 -3.27
CA THR A 76 5.45 -19.36 -2.87
C THR A 76 4.45 -20.16 -3.69
N PHE A 77 4.95 -21.07 -4.52
CA PHE A 77 4.12 -21.95 -5.33
C PHE A 77 3.70 -23.18 -4.52
N ILE A 78 2.40 -23.48 -4.47
CA ILE A 78 1.89 -24.69 -3.81
C ILE A 78 2.16 -25.90 -4.72
N PRO A 79 2.99 -26.88 -4.32
CA PRO A 79 3.38 -27.98 -5.22
C PRO A 79 2.18 -28.85 -5.60
N GLY A 80 1.82 -28.86 -6.89
CA GLY A 80 0.72 -29.67 -7.41
C GLY A 80 0.23 -29.25 -8.80
N ALA A 81 0.34 -27.98 -9.15
CA ALA A 81 0.20 -27.51 -10.52
C ALA A 81 1.61 -27.33 -11.13
N ARG A 82 1.92 -27.89 -12.29
CA ARG A 82 3.11 -27.42 -13.02
C ARG A 82 2.67 -26.20 -13.81
N PRO A 83 3.19 -24.99 -13.57
CA PRO A 83 2.91 -23.89 -14.46
C PRO A 83 3.54 -24.20 -15.82
N HIS A 84 2.73 -24.15 -16.86
CA HIS A 84 3.20 -24.29 -18.24
C HIS A 84 3.81 -22.97 -18.72
N PRO A 85 4.80 -23.01 -19.63
CA PRO A 85 5.28 -21.78 -20.28
C PRO A 85 4.11 -21.12 -21.02
N GLY A 86 3.61 -20.00 -20.50
CA GLY A 86 2.42 -19.30 -21.01
C GLY A 86 1.30 -19.07 -20.00
N ASP A 87 1.41 -19.64 -18.79
CA ASP A 87 0.41 -19.40 -17.75
C ASP A 87 0.45 -17.95 -17.27
N VAL A 88 -0.66 -17.23 -17.48
CA VAL A 88 -0.88 -15.90 -16.91
C VAL A 88 -1.26 -16.12 -15.45
N VAL A 89 -0.33 -15.82 -14.54
CA VAL A 89 -0.61 -15.79 -13.10
C VAL A 89 -1.61 -14.67 -12.86
N ARG A 90 -2.84 -15.05 -12.48
CA ARG A 90 -3.82 -14.10 -11.99
C ARG A 90 -3.45 -13.78 -10.55
N LEU A 91 -3.18 -12.51 -10.29
CA LEU A 91 -3.11 -11.97 -8.93
C LEU A 91 -4.56 -11.97 -8.43
N GLU A 92 -4.88 -12.87 -7.52
CA GLU A 92 -6.12 -12.82 -6.73
C GLU A 92 -5.81 -12.20 -5.38
#